data_AF-A0A968BN06-F1
#
_entry.id   AF-A0A968BN06-F1
#
_cell.length_a   1.000
_cell.length_b   1.000
_cell.length_c   1.000
_cell.angle_alpha   90.00
_cell.angle_beta   90.00
_cell.angle_gamma   90.00
#
_symmetry.space_group_name_H-M   'P 1'
#
loop_
_entity.id
_entity.type
_entity.pdbx_description
1 polymer ?
#
loop_
_entity_poly.entity_id
_entity_poly.type
_entity_poly.pdbx_seq_one_letter_code
_entity_poly.pdbx_strand_id
1 'polypeptide(L)' 'MKVDTREFVQEYTLLECIQCGRCTGGCPVSMKTALNIRGIIYETLIEDQMEISGMEVLWDCTNCLTCTTR' A
#
# COMPACT_ATOMS: atom_id res chain seq x y z
N MET A 1 6.89 -4.66 -14.65
CA MET A 1 7.07 -3.21 -14.50
C MET A 1 7.68 -2.98 -13.12
N LYS A 2 8.93 -2.55 -13.11
CA LYS A 2 9.65 -2.22 -11.87
C LYS A 2 9.44 -0.76 -11.52
N VAL A 3 9.15 -0.51 -10.26
CA VAL A 3 8.94 0.82 -9.69
C VAL A 3 10.05 1.08 -8.68
N ASP A 4 10.69 2.24 -8.76
CA ASP A 4 11.60 2.73 -7.71
C ASP A 4 10.75 3.23 -6.53
N THR A 5 10.90 2.59 -5.38
CA THR A 5 10.06 2.86 -4.20
C THR A 5 10.48 4.12 -3.46
N ARG A 6 11.73 4.58 -3.63
CA ARG A 6 12.29 5.69 -2.86
C ARG A 6 11.56 7.00 -3.12
N GLU A 7 11.13 7.20 -4.37
CA GLU A 7 10.31 8.34 -4.76
C GLU A 7 8.97 8.34 -4.01
N PHE A 8 8.28 7.21 -3.95
CA PHE A 8 7.02 7.05 -3.21
C PHE A 8 7.20 7.23 -1.71
N VAL A 9 8.27 6.68 -1.13
CA VAL A 9 8.56 6.83 0.30
C VAL A 9 8.68 8.31 0.68
N GLN A 10 9.33 9.11 -0.16
CA GLN A 10 9.49 10.55 0.04
C GLN A 10 8.19 11.33 -0.22
N GLU A 11 7.56 11.12 -1.38
CA GLU A 11 6.34 11.84 -1.79
C GLU A 11 5.21 11.69 -0.77
N TYR A 12 5.01 10.47 -0.25
CA TYR A 12 3.91 10.15 0.64
C TYR A 12 4.30 10.10 2.12
N THR A 13 5.52 10.54 2.48
CA THR A 13 6.00 10.59 3.88
C THR A 13 5.85 9.23 4.59
N LEU A 14 6.14 8.13 3.89
CA LEU A 14 5.83 6.78 4.38
C LEU A 14 6.69 6.34 5.58
N LEU A 15 7.81 7.04 5.83
CA LEU A 15 8.71 6.78 6.97
C LEU A 15 8.02 6.98 8.33
N GLU A 16 6.90 7.70 8.39
CA GLU A 16 6.09 7.87 9.60
C GLU A 16 5.15 6.70 9.86
N CYS A 17 5.04 5.74 8.92
CA CYS A 17 4.15 4.61 9.06
C CYS A 17 4.60 3.66 10.18
N ILE A 18 3.86 3.66 11.29
CA ILE A 18 4.10 2.76 12.43
C ILE A 18 3.48 1.36 12.27
N GLN A 19 3.05 0.99 11.06
CA GLN A 19 2.46 -0.33 10.76
C GLN A 19 1.20 -0.68 11.59
N CYS A 20 0.41 0.32 12.02
CA CYS A 20 -0.76 0.11 12.88
C CYS A 20 -1.93 -0.67 12.23
N GLY A 21 -1.99 -0.73 10.89
CA GLY A 21 -3.00 -1.47 10.15
C GLY A 21 -4.37 -0.80 9.99
N ARG A 22 -4.55 0.46 10.42
CA ARG A 22 -5.82 1.21 10.23
C ARG A 22 -6.23 1.32 8.76
N CYS A 23 -5.26 1.49 7.86
CA CYS A 23 -5.49 1.54 6.41
C CYS A 23 -6.11 0.23 5.89
N THR A 24 -5.51 -0.92 6.21
CA THR A 24 -6.04 -2.24 5.83
C THR A 24 -7.38 -2.51 6.50
N GLY A 25 -7.53 -2.24 7.79
CA GLY A 25 -8.80 -2.46 8.50
C GLY A 25 -9.92 -1.52 8.08
N GLY A 26 -9.59 -0.35 7.53
CA GLY A 26 -10.57 0.62 7.03
C GLY A 26 -10.99 0.41 5.58
N CYS A 27 -10.25 -0.40 4.82
CA CYS A 27 -10.55 -0.64 3.42
C CYS A 27 -11.84 -1.49 3.28
N PRO A 28 -12.83 -1.08 2.47
CA PRO A 28 -14.08 -1.81 2.32
C PRO A 28 -13.93 -3.14 1.57
N VAL A 29 -12.83 -3.33 0.84
CA VAL A 29 -12.57 -4.53 0.03
C VAL A 29 -11.50 -5.45 0.62
N SER A 30 -10.65 -4.98 1.53
CA SER A 30 -9.56 -5.79 2.12
C SER A 30 -10.04 -7.03 2.88
N MET A 31 -11.28 -7.01 3.37
CA MET A 31 -11.89 -8.18 4.02
C MET A 31 -12.41 -9.24 3.02
N LYS A 32 -12.52 -8.89 1.73
CA LYS A 32 -13.07 -9.73 0.67
C LYS A 32 -12.03 -10.15 -0.36
N THR A 33 -10.87 -9.51 -0.37
CA THR A 33 -9.79 -9.77 -1.31
C THR A 33 -8.45 -9.89 -0.60
N ALA A 34 -7.36 -10.16 -1.33
CA ALA A 34 -6.02 -10.21 -0.77
C ALA A 34 -5.41 -8.81 -0.52
N LEU A 35 -6.15 -7.72 -0.78
CA LEU A 35 -5.62 -6.37 -0.72
C LEU A 35 -5.20 -5.99 0.70
N ASN A 36 -3.89 -5.85 0.89
CA ASN A 36 -3.29 -5.50 2.16
C ASN A 36 -2.46 -4.21 2.03
N ILE A 37 -3.11 -3.06 2.25
CA ILE A 37 -2.49 -1.74 2.13
C ILE A 37 -1.28 -1.61 3.07
N ARG A 38 -1.42 -2.03 4.33
CA ARG A 38 -0.31 -2.07 5.29
C ARG A 38 0.88 -2.86 4.75
N GLY A 39 0.62 -4.05 4.20
CA GLY A 39 1.65 -4.88 3.57
C GLY A 39 2.34 -4.18 2.41
N ILE A 40 1.57 -3.57 1.49
CA ILE A 40 2.13 -2.81 0.36
C ILE A 40 3.04 -1.66 0.84
N ILE A 41 2.61 -0.89 1.84
CA ILE A 41 3.43 0.18 2.43
C ILE A 41 4.71 -0.38 3.07
N TYR A 42 4.60 -1.52 3.77
CA TYR A 42 5.77 -2.17 4.36
C TYR A 42 6.80 -2.58 3.30
N GLU A 43 6.38 -3.28 2.25
CA GLU A 43 7.27 -3.68 1.14
C GLU A 43 7.92 -2.44 0.48
N THR A 44 7.14 -1.37 0.30
CA THR A 44 7.63 -0.11 -0.27
C THR A 44 8.73 0.54 0.60
N LEU A 45 8.70 0.32 1.92
CA LEU A 45 9.68 0.88 2.86
C LEU A 45 10.97 0.06 2.96
N ILE A 46 10.92 -1.25 2.70
CA ILE A 46 12.08 -2.15 2.89
C ILE A 46 12.79 -2.50 1.58
N GLU A 47 12.09 -2.45 0.45
CA GLU A 47 12.66 -2.70 -0.87
C GLU A 47 13.00 -1.37 -1.55
N ASP A 48 14.10 -1.34 -2.31
CA ASP A 48 14.45 -0.20 -3.18
C ASP A 48 13.70 -0.23 -4.52
N GLN A 49 13.20 -1.40 -4.92
CA GLN A 49 12.42 -1.58 -6.14
C GLN A 49 11.35 -2.65 -5.96
N MET A 50 10.15 -2.40 -6.51
CA MET A 50 9.06 -3.36 -6.50
C MET A 50 8.63 -3.74 -7.93
N GLU A 51 8.43 -5.04 -8.17
CA GLU A 51 7.88 -5.56 -9.42
C GLU A 51 6.36 -5.69 -9.29
N ILE A 52 5.63 -4.75 -9.91
CA ILE A 52 4.18 -4.65 -9.70
C ILE A 52 3.35 -5.41 -10.75
N SER A 53 3.96 -5.89 -11.84
CA SER A 53 3.19 -6.56 -12.90
C SER A 53 2.56 -7.89 -12.47
N GLY A 54 3.02 -8.50 -11.38
CA GLY A 54 2.40 -9.70 -10.78
C GLY A 54 1.36 -9.41 -9.70
N MET A 55 1.11 -8.15 -9.36
CA MET A 55 0.26 -7.77 -8.24
C MET A 55 -1.17 -7.44 -8.70
N GLU A 56 -1.91 -8.44 -9.18
CA GLU A 56 -3.31 -8.26 -9.63
C GLU A 56 -4.20 -7.64 -8.54
N VAL A 57 -3.89 -7.95 -7.28
CA VAL A 57 -4.56 -7.42 -6.09
C VAL A 57 -4.61 -5.89 -6.02
N LEU A 58 -3.68 -5.18 -6.68
CA LEU A 58 -3.71 -3.71 -6.74
C LEU A 58 -4.98 -3.19 -7.42
N TRP A 59 -5.54 -3.94 -8.36
CA TRP A 59 -6.77 -3.59 -9.09
C TRP A 59 -8.04 -3.78 -8.28
N ASP A 60 -7.97 -4.42 -7.10
CA ASP A 60 -9.10 -4.49 -6.18
C ASP A 60 -9.39 -3.12 -5.53
N CYS A 61 -8.41 -2.21 -5.52
CA CYS A 61 -8.55 -0.90 -4.90
C CYS A 61 -9.65 -0.07 -5.59
N THR A 62 -10.67 0.31 -4.84
CA THR A 62 -11.79 1.13 -5.32
C THR A 62 -11.53 2.63 -5.29
N ASN A 63 -10.31 3.03 -4.93
CA ASN A 63 -9.93 4.44 -4.72
C ASN A 63 -10.90 5.22 -3.80
N CYS A 64 -11.43 4.57 -2.76
CA CYS A 64 -12.39 5.17 -1.83
C CYS A 64 -11.79 6.13 -0.79
N LEU A 65 -10.46 6.31 -0.78
CA LEU A 65 -9.70 7.22 0.10
C LEU A 65 -9.87 7.00 1.62
N THR A 66 -10.48 5.90 2.06
CA THR A 66 -10.66 5.65 3.50
C THR A 66 -9.33 5.40 4.22
N CYS A 67 -8.33 4.84 3.52
CA CYS A 67 -7.02 4.58 4.09
C CYS A 67 -6.16 5.83 4.31
N THR A 68 -6.45 6.95 3.63
CA THR A 68 -5.68 8.20 3.74
C THR A 68 -6.26 9.18 4.76
N THR A 69 -7.44 8.88 5.31
CA THR A 69 -8.21 9.78 6.20
C THR A 69 -8.24 9.34 7.67
N ARG A 70 -7.53 8.26 8.06
CA ARG A 70 -7.64 7.59 9.38
C ARG A 70 -6.33 7.41 10.15
#